data_AF-A0AAW7ZVN8-F1
#
_entry.id   AF-A0AAW7ZVN8-F1
#
_cell.length_a   1.000
_cell.length_b   1.000
_cell.length_c   1.000
_cell.angle_alpha   90.00
_cell.angle_beta   90.00
_cell.angle_gamma   90.00
#
_symmetry.space_group_name_H-M   'P 1'
#
loop_
_entity.id
_entity.type
_entity.pdbx_description
1 polymer ?
#
loop_
_entity_poly.entity_id
_entity_poly.type
_entity_poly.pdbx_seq_one_letter_code
_entity_poly.pdbx_strand_id
1 'polypeptide(L)'
;MKKFLITLLFLLAPVQVFAAQPLTPDQEQRAQKMVYDFLFNDPNSPRIGAKNPKLTLVVFTDYNCPYCKKFDPNLEKIVEKHPDVAVVFKFLPFRSESSLTAARDALTLWRQEPGQFMKLNHTLMAKKGYHDDASIQEAQKRAGVSVTTPDEESLMTIKRSLIVAEKMGIQGTPATLIGEGLLPGWVPFEQFDEMVSDALKNR
;
A
#
# COMPACT_ATOMS: atom_id res chain seq x y z
N MET A 1 48.19 1.28 -55.90
CA MET A 1 48.54 -0.13 -55.62
C MET A 1 47.74 -0.62 -54.41
N LYS A 2 47.04 -1.76 -54.59
CA LYS A 2 46.51 -2.71 -53.57
C LYS A 2 45.52 -2.14 -52.53
N LYS A 3 44.21 -2.32 -52.74
CA LYS A 3 43.36 -3.49 -52.34
C LYS A 3 43.41 -3.75 -50.83
N PHE A 4 42.28 -3.62 -50.14
CA PHE A 4 41.64 -4.71 -49.39
C PHE A 4 40.25 -4.25 -48.91
N LEU A 5 39.23 -4.75 -49.58
CA LEU A 5 37.82 -4.66 -49.18
C LEU A 5 37.59 -5.79 -48.17
N ILE A 6 37.47 -5.47 -46.89
CA ILE A 6 37.08 -6.43 -45.84
C ILE A 6 35.56 -6.37 -45.74
N THR A 7 34.88 -7.29 -46.43
CA THR A 7 33.45 -7.50 -46.27
C THR A 7 33.24 -8.30 -45.00
N LEU A 8 32.98 -7.60 -43.89
CA LEU A 8 32.63 -8.21 -42.61
C LEU A 8 31.17 -8.70 -42.68
N LEU A 9 31.00 -10.01 -42.94
CA LEU A 9 29.70 -10.67 -42.99
C LEU A 9 29.20 -10.84 -41.54
N PHE A 10 28.46 -9.86 -41.03
CA PHE A 10 27.72 -9.99 -39.78
C PHE A 10 26.59 -11.00 -39.97
N LEU A 11 26.78 -12.23 -39.49
CA LEU A 11 25.71 -13.19 -39.24
C LEU A 11 24.83 -12.64 -38.11
N LEU A 12 23.81 -11.87 -38.47
CA LEU A 12 22.70 -11.50 -37.59
C LEU A 12 21.90 -12.77 -37.27
N ALA A 13 22.27 -13.48 -36.21
CA ALA A 13 21.37 -14.46 -35.61
C ALA A 13 20.20 -13.68 -35.01
N PRO A 14 18.94 -13.96 -35.41
CA PRO A 14 17.79 -13.28 -34.82
C PRO A 14 17.68 -13.69 -33.35
N VAL A 15 17.80 -12.71 -32.46
CA VAL A 15 17.45 -12.88 -31.05
C VAL A 15 15.95 -13.18 -31.01
N GLN A 16 15.58 -14.44 -30.84
CA GLN A 16 14.19 -14.82 -30.66
C GLN A 16 13.71 -14.29 -29.31
N VAL A 17 12.96 -13.20 -29.35
CA VAL A 17 12.22 -12.69 -28.19
C VAL A 17 11.12 -13.71 -27.90
N PHE A 18 11.31 -14.53 -26.86
CA PHE A 18 10.23 -15.35 -26.33
C PHE A 18 9.18 -14.43 -25.69
N ALA A 19 8.09 -14.19 -26.39
CA ALA A 19 6.92 -13.55 -25.80
C ALA A 19 6.40 -14.42 -24.66
N ALA A 20 6.12 -13.82 -23.51
CA ALA A 20 5.49 -14.53 -22.40
C ALA A 20 4.13 -15.09 -22.86
N GLN A 21 3.90 -16.39 -22.63
CA GLN A 21 2.63 -17.02 -22.96
C GLN A 21 1.49 -16.39 -22.12
N PRO A 22 0.28 -16.24 -22.67
CA PRO A 22 -0.87 -15.77 -21.92
C PRO A 22 -1.21 -16.74 -20.78
N LEU A 23 -1.74 -16.21 -19.67
CA LEU A 23 -2.17 -17.02 -18.53
C LEU A 23 -3.35 -17.91 -18.92
N THR A 24 -3.40 -19.12 -18.36
CA THR A 24 -4.59 -19.96 -18.41
C THR A 24 -5.68 -19.41 -17.48
N PRO A 25 -6.97 -19.73 -17.69
CA PRO A 25 -8.05 -19.32 -16.79
C PRO A 25 -7.80 -19.68 -15.32
N ASP A 26 -7.24 -20.86 -15.05
CA ASP A 26 -6.86 -21.28 -13.69
C ASP A 26 -5.77 -20.40 -13.08
N GLN A 27 -4.78 -19.99 -13.89
CA GLN A 27 -3.71 -19.10 -13.44
C GLN A 27 -4.25 -17.69 -13.16
N GLU A 28 -5.18 -17.20 -13.99
CA GLU A 28 -5.86 -15.93 -13.76
C GLU A 28 -6.67 -15.94 -12.47
N GLN A 29 -7.48 -16.98 -12.24
CA GLN A 29 -8.29 -17.11 -11.03
C GLN A 29 -7.42 -17.18 -9.77
N ARG A 30 -6.29 -17.91 -9.81
CA ARG A 30 -5.32 -17.96 -8.70
C ARG A 30 -4.70 -16.60 -8.45
N ALA A 31 -4.30 -15.89 -9.50
CA ALA A 31 -3.74 -14.54 -9.38
C ALA A 31 -4.76 -13.56 -8.78
N GLN A 32 -6.02 -13.60 -9.22
CA GLN A 32 -7.10 -12.79 -8.66
C GLN A 32 -7.31 -13.11 -7.18
N LYS A 33 -7.34 -14.39 -6.79
CA LYS A 33 -7.46 -14.79 -5.39
C LYS A 33 -6.29 -14.29 -4.55
N MET A 34 -5.06 -14.38 -5.06
CA MET A 34 -3.88 -13.87 -4.34
C MET A 34 -3.94 -12.34 -4.15
N VAL A 35 -4.41 -11.60 -5.15
CA VAL A 35 -4.60 -10.14 -5.04
C VAL A 35 -5.70 -9.85 -4.01
N TYR A 36 -6.82 -10.56 -4.07
CA TYR A 36 -7.91 -10.40 -3.10
C TYR A 36 -7.44 -10.69 -1.67
N ASP A 37 -6.79 -11.82 -1.46
CA ASP A 37 -6.26 -12.20 -0.15
C ASP A 37 -5.24 -11.17 0.34
N PHE A 38 -4.38 -10.67 -0.55
CA PHE A 38 -3.49 -9.58 -0.19
C PHE A 38 -4.28 -8.34 0.26
N LEU A 39 -5.20 -7.84 -0.55
CA LEU A 39 -5.96 -6.62 -0.28
C LEU A 39 -6.73 -6.69 1.03
N PHE A 40 -7.39 -7.81 1.31
CA PHE A 40 -8.39 -7.89 2.37
C PHE A 40 -7.96 -8.79 3.54
N ASN A 41 -7.20 -9.85 3.31
CA ASN A 41 -6.97 -10.93 4.28
C ASN A 41 -5.50 -11.10 4.72
N ASP A 42 -4.57 -10.25 4.24
CA ASP A 42 -3.16 -10.36 4.57
C ASP A 42 -2.92 -10.07 6.06
N PRO A 43 -2.47 -11.06 6.86
CA PRO A 43 -2.19 -10.84 8.29
C PRO A 43 -1.02 -9.88 8.51
N ASN A 44 -0.16 -9.65 7.50
CA ASN A 44 0.96 -8.72 7.58
C ASN A 44 0.57 -7.28 7.28
N SER A 45 -0.70 -7.03 6.95
CA SER A 45 -1.21 -5.69 6.67
C SER A 45 -1.99 -5.16 7.86
N PRO A 46 -1.66 -3.95 8.36
CA PRO A 46 -2.34 -3.36 9.49
C PRO A 46 -3.83 -3.19 9.23
N ARG A 47 -4.61 -3.40 10.28
CA ARG A 47 -6.08 -3.29 10.23
C ARG A 47 -6.62 -2.60 11.47
N ILE A 48 -7.66 -1.78 11.27
CA ILE A 48 -8.51 -1.23 12.33
C ILE A 48 -10.00 -1.51 12.05
N GLY A 49 -10.84 -1.30 13.07
CA GLY A 49 -12.29 -1.47 12.98
C GLY A 49 -12.74 -2.90 13.28
N ALA A 50 -13.83 -3.31 12.63
CA ALA A 50 -14.51 -4.57 12.93
C ALA A 50 -13.63 -5.81 12.66
N LYS A 51 -13.69 -6.81 13.56
CA LYS A 51 -13.07 -8.12 13.35
C LYS A 51 -13.76 -8.92 12.24
N ASN A 52 -15.08 -8.82 12.18
CA ASN A 52 -15.93 -9.43 11.15
C ASN A 52 -16.71 -8.31 10.42
N PRO A 53 -16.05 -7.55 9.53
CA PRO A 53 -16.67 -6.42 8.86
C PRO A 53 -17.68 -6.86 7.79
N LYS A 54 -18.75 -6.08 7.60
CA LYS A 54 -19.57 -6.15 6.39
C LYS A 54 -18.89 -5.49 5.19
N LEU A 55 -18.08 -4.46 5.47
CA LEU A 55 -17.31 -3.73 4.46
C LEU A 55 -15.87 -3.54 4.95
N THR A 56 -14.91 -3.96 4.13
CA THR A 56 -13.50 -3.66 4.36
C THR A 56 -13.05 -2.63 3.35
N LEU A 57 -12.58 -1.48 3.83
CA LEU A 57 -11.88 -0.48 3.02
C LEU A 57 -10.42 -0.86 2.93
N VAL A 58 -9.79 -0.61 1.78
CA VAL A 58 -8.34 -0.76 1.62
C VAL A 58 -7.75 0.58 1.25
N VAL A 59 -6.94 1.15 2.12
CA VAL A 59 -6.27 2.43 1.88
C VAL A 59 -4.82 2.19 1.45
N PHE A 60 -4.48 2.68 0.27
CA PHE A 60 -3.11 2.84 -0.19
C PHE A 60 -2.58 4.20 0.25
N THR A 61 -1.50 4.21 1.04
CA THR A 61 -1.05 5.42 1.76
C THR A 61 0.47 5.56 1.82
N ASP A 62 0.94 6.78 2.08
CA ASP A 62 2.35 7.12 2.27
C ASP A 62 2.50 8.15 3.41
N TYR A 63 3.37 7.87 4.39
CA TYR A 63 3.63 8.74 5.52
C TYR A 63 4.20 10.11 5.18
N ASN A 64 4.70 10.34 3.96
CA ASN A 64 5.17 11.64 3.47
C ASN A 64 4.21 12.31 2.49
N CYS A 65 3.07 11.69 2.17
CA CYS A 65 2.08 12.30 1.30
C CYS A 65 1.20 13.29 2.09
N PRO A 66 1.17 14.59 1.72
CA PRO A 66 0.36 15.58 2.44
C PRO A 66 -1.13 15.26 2.46
N TYR A 67 -1.66 14.69 1.37
CA TYR A 67 -3.06 14.30 1.29
C TYR A 67 -3.37 13.04 2.10
N CYS A 68 -2.42 12.10 2.23
CA CYS A 68 -2.57 10.96 3.14
C CYS A 68 -2.71 11.44 4.58
N LYS A 69 -1.81 12.34 5.01
CA LYS A 69 -1.85 12.95 6.35
C LYS A 69 -3.16 13.67 6.64
N LYS A 70 -3.74 14.32 5.61
CA LYS A 70 -5.04 15.00 5.72
C LYS A 70 -6.20 14.03 5.80
N PHE A 71 -6.10 12.89 5.12
CA PHE A 71 -7.19 11.91 4.97
C PHE A 71 -7.21 10.86 6.09
N ASP A 72 -6.05 10.50 6.64
CA ASP A 72 -5.90 9.45 7.65
C ASP A 72 -6.88 9.57 8.84
N PRO A 73 -7.14 10.76 9.43
CA PRO A 73 -8.12 10.90 10.51
C PRO A 73 -9.56 10.53 10.10
N ASN A 74 -9.91 10.64 8.82
CA ASN A 74 -11.24 10.26 8.34
C ASN A 74 -11.44 8.74 8.38
N LEU A 75 -10.38 7.95 8.23
CA LEU A 75 -10.45 6.48 8.27
C LEU A 75 -10.89 6.00 9.65
N GLU A 76 -10.31 6.58 10.70
CA GLU A 76 -10.68 6.30 12.09
C GLU A 76 -12.10 6.75 12.39
N LYS A 77 -12.43 7.97 11.98
CA LYS A 77 -13.79 8.50 12.15
C LYS A 77 -14.84 7.64 11.44
N ILE A 78 -14.51 7.01 10.31
CA ILE A 78 -15.39 6.04 9.64
C ILE A 78 -15.57 4.78 10.47
N VAL A 79 -14.52 4.15 11.00
CA VAL A 79 -14.69 2.92 11.79
C VAL A 79 -15.36 3.17 13.14
N GLU A 80 -15.22 4.37 13.70
CA GLU A 80 -15.97 4.80 14.89
C GLU A 80 -17.46 4.98 14.58
N LYS A 81 -17.79 5.57 13.43
CA LYS A 81 -19.18 5.84 13.02
C LYS A 81 -19.91 4.59 12.50
N HIS A 82 -19.19 3.71 11.80
CA HIS A 82 -19.70 2.48 11.18
C HIS A 82 -19.00 1.26 11.78
N PRO A 83 -19.48 0.71 12.91
CA PRO A 83 -18.81 -0.36 13.63
C PRO A 83 -18.78 -1.72 12.91
N ASP A 84 -19.41 -1.83 11.74
CA ASP A 84 -19.32 -2.96 10.81
C ASP A 84 -18.28 -2.75 9.69
N VAL A 85 -17.55 -1.64 9.71
CA VAL A 85 -16.47 -1.33 8.77
C VAL A 85 -15.11 -1.67 9.36
N ALA A 86 -14.21 -2.17 8.52
CA ALA A 86 -12.78 -2.27 8.80
C ALA A 86 -11.97 -1.51 7.76
N VAL A 87 -10.76 -1.10 8.10
CA VAL A 87 -9.79 -0.47 7.18
C VAL A 87 -8.51 -1.28 7.20
N VAL A 88 -7.99 -1.64 6.03
CA VAL A 88 -6.68 -2.28 5.83
C VAL A 88 -5.71 -1.29 5.18
N PHE A 89 -4.50 -1.19 5.73
CA PHE A 89 -3.48 -0.25 5.26
C PHE A 89 -2.51 -0.93 4.30
N LYS A 90 -2.25 -0.28 3.16
CA LYS A 90 -1.26 -0.67 2.14
C LYS A 90 -0.29 0.46 1.90
N PHE A 91 0.97 0.27 2.29
CA PHE A 91 1.97 1.33 2.14
C PHE A 91 2.56 1.35 0.72
N LEU A 92 2.54 2.53 0.10
CA LEU A 92 3.19 2.84 -1.17
C LEU A 92 4.20 3.98 -0.95
N PRO A 93 5.45 3.69 -0.58
CA PRO A 93 6.44 4.71 -0.22
C PRO A 93 7.01 5.42 -1.45
N PHE A 94 6.19 6.20 -2.14
CA PHE A 94 6.54 6.88 -3.39
C PHE A 94 7.30 8.19 -3.19
N ARG A 95 7.26 8.78 -1.99
CA ARG A 95 7.70 10.18 -1.80
C ARG A 95 9.19 10.31 -1.48
N SER A 96 9.79 9.38 -0.73
CA SER A 96 11.21 9.42 -0.34
C SER A 96 11.64 8.10 0.33
N GLU A 97 12.95 7.93 0.55
CA GLU A 97 13.51 6.83 1.36
C GLU A 97 12.95 6.80 2.79
N SER A 98 12.64 7.96 3.37
CA SER A 98 11.98 8.02 4.68
C SER A 98 10.54 7.51 4.64
N SER A 99 9.85 7.53 3.49
CA SER A 99 8.57 6.84 3.34
C SER A 99 8.74 5.33 3.50
N LEU A 100 9.78 4.77 2.89
CA LEU A 100 10.10 3.34 2.99
C LEU A 100 10.43 2.99 4.43
N THR A 101 11.30 3.77 5.09
CA THR A 101 11.71 3.54 6.47
C THR A 101 10.50 3.57 7.42
N ALA A 102 9.68 4.63 7.39
CA ALA A 102 8.50 4.73 8.23
C ALA A 102 7.45 3.63 7.97
N ALA A 103 7.24 3.25 6.69
CA ALA A 103 6.36 2.15 6.32
C ALA A 103 6.87 0.81 6.88
N ARG A 104 8.18 0.57 6.80
CA ARG A 104 8.77 -0.66 7.31
C ARG A 104 8.70 -0.76 8.83
N ASP A 105 8.91 0.34 9.53
CA ASP A 105 8.73 0.41 10.99
C ASP A 105 7.29 0.07 11.39
N ALA A 106 6.32 0.69 10.74
CA ALA A 106 4.90 0.47 11.03
C ALA A 106 4.45 -0.97 10.75
N LEU A 107 4.93 -1.58 9.66
CA LEU A 107 4.65 -2.98 9.33
C LEU A 107 5.31 -3.96 10.31
N THR A 108 6.54 -3.65 10.73
CA THR A 108 7.26 -4.47 11.73
C THR A 108 6.56 -4.40 13.08
N LEU A 109 6.18 -3.20 13.52
CA LEU A 109 5.41 -3.01 14.73
C LEU A 109 4.07 -3.75 14.68
N TRP A 110 3.37 -3.72 13.54
CA TRP A 110 2.11 -4.45 13.39
C TRP A 110 2.26 -5.96 13.64
N ARG A 111 3.35 -6.57 13.16
CA ARG A 111 3.60 -8.00 13.40
C ARG A 111 4.00 -8.31 14.84
N GLN A 112 4.73 -7.41 15.49
CA GLN A 112 5.22 -7.61 16.86
C GLN A 112 4.14 -7.28 17.90
N GLU A 113 3.49 -6.13 17.75
CA GLU A 113 2.56 -5.53 18.70
C GLU A 113 1.40 -4.85 17.94
N PRO A 114 0.46 -5.60 17.33
CA PRO A 114 -0.60 -5.04 16.48
C PRO A 114 -1.45 -3.99 17.19
N GLY A 115 -1.65 -4.13 18.51
CA GLY A 115 -2.38 -3.16 19.33
C GLY A 115 -1.70 -1.78 19.47
N GLN A 116 -0.42 -1.67 19.11
CA GLN A 116 0.36 -0.43 19.19
C GLN A 116 0.48 0.28 17.84
N PHE A 117 0.12 -0.38 16.74
CA PHE A 117 0.24 0.15 15.38
C PHE A 117 -0.36 1.56 15.23
N MET A 118 -1.59 1.78 15.71
CA MET A 118 -2.25 3.06 15.53
C MET A 118 -1.57 4.22 16.27
N LYS A 119 -0.94 3.96 17.43
CA LYS A 119 -0.16 4.97 18.14
C LYS A 119 1.00 5.46 17.28
N LEU A 120 1.71 4.54 16.63
CA LEU A 120 2.77 4.89 15.70
C LEU A 120 2.22 5.57 14.44
N ASN A 121 1.16 5.02 13.83
CA ASN A 121 0.51 5.59 12.65
C ASN A 121 0.13 7.06 12.89
N HIS A 122 -0.49 7.38 14.03
CA HIS A 122 -0.85 8.76 14.41
C HIS A 122 0.36 9.68 14.45
N THR A 123 1.43 9.28 15.15
CA THR A 123 2.61 10.12 15.30
C THR A 123 3.31 10.38 13.97
N LEU A 124 3.38 9.37 13.09
CA LEU A 124 3.92 9.51 11.74
C LEU A 124 3.02 10.39 10.87
N MET A 125 1.72 10.12 10.80
CA MET A 125 0.78 10.89 9.98
C MET A 125 0.66 12.36 10.43
N ALA A 126 0.65 12.64 11.73
CA ALA A 126 0.54 13.99 12.27
C ALA A 126 1.77 14.88 12.00
N LYS A 127 2.94 14.29 11.72
CA LYS A 127 4.18 15.02 11.48
C LYS A 127 4.07 15.87 10.20
N LYS A 128 4.29 17.19 10.33
CA LYS A 128 4.29 18.11 9.17
C LYS A 128 5.57 17.97 8.34
N GLY A 129 5.42 17.97 7.01
CA GLY A 129 6.54 17.84 6.06
C GLY A 129 7.14 16.44 6.01
N TYR A 130 8.24 16.28 5.28
CA TYR A 130 8.90 14.99 5.04
C TYR A 130 9.60 14.45 6.27
N HIS A 131 9.46 13.15 6.53
CA HIS A 131 10.22 12.41 7.51
C HIS A 131 11.70 12.32 7.15
N ASP A 132 12.48 12.07 8.18
CA ASP A 132 13.89 11.70 8.22
C ASP A 132 14.06 10.72 9.39
N ASP A 133 15.24 10.14 9.55
CA ASP A 133 15.49 9.13 10.59
C ASP A 133 15.21 9.67 12.00
N ALA A 134 15.59 10.93 12.26
CA ALA A 134 15.40 11.57 13.57
C ALA A 134 13.91 11.75 13.90
N SER A 135 13.09 12.21 12.94
CA SER A 135 11.66 12.39 13.15
C SER A 135 10.89 11.06 13.22
N ILE A 136 11.39 10.01 12.58
CA ILE A 136 10.83 8.66 12.73
C ILE A 136 11.12 8.11 14.14
N GLN A 137 12.35 8.24 14.64
CA GLN A 137 12.70 7.86 16.01
C GLN A 137 11.89 8.66 17.06
N GLU A 138 11.72 9.96 16.84
CA GLU A 138 10.88 10.79 17.71
C GLU A 138 9.39 10.37 17.66
N ALA A 139 8.89 9.95 16.49
CA ALA A 139 7.54 9.40 16.36
C ALA A 139 7.38 8.10 17.18
N GLN A 140 8.34 7.17 17.09
CA GLN A 140 8.36 5.96 17.91
C GLN A 140 8.35 6.29 19.42
N LYS A 141 9.20 7.23 19.84
CA LYS A 141 9.26 7.69 21.23
C LYS A 141 7.93 8.28 21.72
N ARG A 142 7.27 9.12 20.92
CA ARG A 142 5.95 9.70 21.24
C ARG A 142 4.85 8.64 21.31
N ALA A 143 4.93 7.64 20.46
CA ALA A 143 4.00 6.50 20.46
C ALA A 143 4.28 5.52 21.61
N GLY A 144 5.42 5.64 22.30
CA GLY A 144 5.84 4.72 23.35
C GLY A 144 6.19 3.33 22.82
N VAL A 145 6.73 3.27 21.61
CA VAL A 145 7.15 2.03 20.93
C VAL A 145 8.61 2.12 20.54
N SER A 146 9.22 0.99 20.17
CA SER A 146 10.60 0.94 19.70
C SER A 146 10.73 -0.10 18.60
N VAL A 147 11.03 0.34 17.38
CA VAL A 147 11.40 -0.53 16.26
C VAL A 147 12.84 -0.21 15.90
N THR A 148 13.77 -1.04 16.37
CA THR A 148 15.22 -0.87 16.15
C THR A 148 15.68 -1.39 14.80
N THR A 149 15.06 -2.46 14.30
CA THR A 149 15.40 -3.03 12.98
C THR A 149 14.15 -3.58 12.34
N PRO A 150 13.70 -3.00 11.20
CA PRO A 150 12.58 -3.55 10.46
C PRO A 150 12.90 -4.93 9.91
N ASP A 151 11.97 -5.86 10.04
CA ASP A 151 12.16 -7.23 9.55
C ASP A 151 12.12 -7.31 8.00
N GLU A 152 12.48 -8.46 7.43
CA GLU A 152 12.45 -8.67 5.98
C GLU A 152 11.02 -8.69 5.40
N GLU A 153 10.04 -9.17 6.17
CA GLU A 153 8.65 -9.27 5.74
C GLU A 153 8.05 -7.87 5.50
N SER A 154 8.49 -6.84 6.23
CA SER A 154 8.10 -5.44 5.98
C SER A 154 8.40 -5.01 4.55
N LEU A 155 9.58 -5.36 4.01
CA LEU A 155 9.96 -5.04 2.64
C LEU A 155 9.17 -5.87 1.64
N MET A 156 8.92 -7.14 1.95
CA MET A 156 8.13 -8.03 1.09
C MET A 156 6.68 -7.57 0.97
N THR A 157 6.04 -7.16 2.08
CA THR A 157 4.70 -6.58 2.07
C THR A 157 4.63 -5.30 1.25
N ILE A 158 5.63 -4.41 1.36
CA ILE A 158 5.70 -3.19 0.53
C ILE A 158 5.85 -3.54 -0.96
N LYS A 159 6.73 -4.47 -1.32
CA LYS A 159 6.88 -4.93 -2.71
C LYS A 159 5.57 -5.49 -3.27
N ARG A 160 4.84 -6.27 -2.47
CA ARG A 160 3.50 -6.77 -2.86
C ARG A 160 2.50 -5.61 -3.03
N SER A 161 2.50 -4.61 -2.14
CA SER A 161 1.67 -3.41 -2.29
C SER A 161 1.94 -2.68 -3.60
N LEU A 162 3.22 -2.50 -3.96
CA LEU A 162 3.61 -1.84 -5.21
C LEU A 162 3.11 -2.59 -6.45
N ILE A 163 3.30 -3.91 -6.49
CA ILE A 163 2.83 -4.76 -7.61
C ILE A 163 1.31 -4.72 -7.73
N VAL A 164 0.60 -4.80 -6.61
CA VAL A 164 -0.87 -4.75 -6.60
C VAL A 164 -1.36 -3.37 -7.03
N ALA A 165 -0.77 -2.29 -6.53
CA ALA A 165 -1.10 -0.93 -6.94
C ALA A 165 -0.91 -0.73 -8.44
N GLU A 166 0.23 -1.19 -9.01
CA GLU A 166 0.50 -1.14 -10.45
C GLU A 166 -0.57 -1.89 -11.25
N LYS A 167 -0.89 -3.13 -10.87
CA LYS A 167 -1.92 -3.95 -11.53
C LYS A 167 -3.31 -3.31 -11.48
N MET A 168 -3.60 -2.56 -10.42
CA MET A 168 -4.87 -1.85 -10.24
C MET A 168 -4.87 -0.44 -10.86
N GLY A 169 -3.77 -0.01 -11.49
CA GLY A 169 -3.65 1.32 -12.07
C GLY A 169 -3.57 2.45 -11.03
N ILE A 170 -3.20 2.14 -9.78
CA ILE A 170 -3.06 3.12 -8.70
C ILE A 170 -1.69 3.82 -8.87
N GLN A 171 -1.73 5.08 -9.28
CA GLN A 171 -0.53 5.87 -9.58
C GLN A 171 -0.14 6.86 -8.47
N GLY A 172 -0.89 6.91 -7.36
CA GLY A 172 -0.65 7.87 -6.29
C GLY A 172 -1.37 7.54 -5.00
N THR A 173 -1.07 8.34 -3.97
CA THR A 173 -1.63 8.19 -2.63
C THR A 173 -2.25 9.51 -2.15
N PRO A 174 -3.31 9.48 -1.31
CA PRO A 174 -4.04 8.28 -0.90
C PRO A 174 -4.88 7.73 -2.06
N ALA A 175 -5.20 6.44 -2.00
CA ALA A 175 -6.21 5.83 -2.86
C ALA A 175 -6.96 4.77 -2.04
N THR A 176 -8.29 4.76 -2.07
CA THR A 176 -9.09 3.90 -1.17
C THR A 176 -10.07 3.06 -1.96
N LEU A 177 -10.01 1.73 -1.76
CA LEU A 177 -11.05 0.82 -2.25
C LEU A 177 -12.26 0.89 -1.33
N ILE A 178 -13.43 1.13 -1.92
CA ILE A 178 -14.72 1.24 -1.22
C ILE A 178 -15.74 0.43 -2.01
N GLY A 179 -16.12 -0.74 -1.50
CA GLY A 179 -17.00 -1.64 -2.24
C GLY A 179 -16.32 -2.15 -3.51
N GLU A 180 -16.93 -1.89 -4.66
CA GLU A 180 -16.38 -2.18 -6.00
C GLU A 180 -15.65 -0.97 -6.60
N GLY A 181 -15.70 0.19 -5.95
CA GLY A 181 -15.14 1.44 -6.42
C GLY A 181 -13.74 1.72 -5.90
N LEU A 182 -13.02 2.59 -6.62
CA LEU A 182 -11.74 3.17 -6.22
C LEU A 182 -11.92 4.69 -6.07
N LEU A 183 -11.61 5.21 -4.88
CA LEU A 183 -11.49 6.63 -4.60
C LEU A 183 -10.03 7.07 -4.74
N PRO A 184 -9.63 7.77 -5.82
CA PRO A 184 -8.32 8.39 -5.91
C PRO A 184 -8.27 9.68 -5.08
N GLY A 185 -7.17 9.88 -4.36
CA GLY A 185 -6.98 11.05 -3.51
C GLY A 185 -7.82 11.01 -2.24
N TRP A 186 -8.24 12.18 -1.80
CA TRP A 186 -9.00 12.37 -0.56
C TRP A 186 -10.22 13.26 -0.84
N VAL A 187 -11.25 13.11 -0.04
CA VAL A 187 -12.47 13.95 -0.05
C VAL A 187 -12.80 14.41 1.37
N PRO A 188 -13.62 15.46 1.54
CA PRO A 188 -14.18 15.83 2.84
C PRO A 188 -14.90 14.65 3.51
N PHE A 189 -14.96 14.67 4.83
CA PHE A 189 -15.47 13.54 5.61
C PHE A 189 -16.92 13.19 5.23
N GLU A 190 -17.76 14.19 5.01
CA GLU A 190 -19.18 14.02 4.70
C GLU A 190 -19.36 13.23 3.39
N GLN A 191 -18.55 13.54 2.37
CA GLN A 191 -18.56 12.82 1.11
C GLN A 191 -18.00 11.40 1.26
N PHE A 192 -16.92 11.23 2.05
CA PHE A 192 -16.37 9.90 2.32
C PHE A 192 -17.37 9.00 3.05
N ASP A 193 -18.07 9.54 4.03
CA ASP A 193 -19.10 8.87 4.81
C ASP A 193 -20.31 8.45 3.96
N GLU A 194 -20.74 9.29 3.02
CA GLU A 194 -21.79 8.96 2.05
C GLU A 194 -21.36 7.76 1.18
N MET A 195 -20.15 7.79 0.62
CA MET A 195 -19.61 6.69 -0.19
C MET A 195 -19.55 5.37 0.58
N VAL A 196 -19.11 5.41 1.85
CA VAL A 196 -19.06 4.23 2.73
C VAL A 196 -20.45 3.72 3.06
N SER A 197 -21.39 4.62 3.37
CA SER A 197 -22.77 4.28 3.69
C SER A 197 -23.48 3.61 2.52
N ASP A 198 -23.25 4.08 1.29
CA ASP A 198 -23.83 3.49 0.09
C ASP A 198 -23.21 2.12 -0.22
N ALA A 199 -21.90 1.96 -0.04
CA ALA A 199 -21.23 0.67 -0.16
C ALA A 199 -21.73 -0.37 0.87
N LEU A 200 -22.15 0.06 2.06
CA LEU A 200 -22.75 -0.80 3.09
C LEU A 200 -24.17 -1.26 2.74
N LYS A 201 -24.98 -0.42 2.08
CA LYS A 201 -26.36 -0.77 1.69
C LYS A 201 -26.40 -1.86 0.61
N ASN A 202 -25.37 -1.94 -0.23
CA ASN A 202 -25.28 -2.86 -1.36
C ASN A 202 -24.63 -4.21 -1.00
N ARG A 203 -24.62 -4.60 0.28
CA ARG A 203 -23.95 -5.79 0.83
C ARG A 203 -24.90 -6.72 1.55
#